data_AF-A0A960SJC7-F1
#
_entry.id   AF-A0A960SJC7-F1
#
_cell.length_a   1.000
_cell.length_b   1.000
_cell.length_c   1.000
_cell.angle_alpha   90.00
_cell.angle_beta   90.00
_cell.angle_gamma   90.00
#
_symmetry.space_group_name_H-M   'P 1'
#
loop_
_entity.id
_entity.type
_entity.pdbx_description
1 polymer ?
#
loop_
_entity_poly.entity_id
_entity_poly.type
_entity_poly.pdbx_seq_one_letter_code
_entity_poly.pdbx_strand_id
1 'polypeptide(L)'
;DDVPPEEVSAFYARQIFSLGDEALNRRLEAVWGKLRNTPEEKVTLIQAWQEKLTPSVLAAADPAHGQTVFERTCSSCHSMRGRGGNLGPELDGANRRDLFYLLENIIDPSAVLPQDYRMNIFTLKDGRTLSGTVSAETRHTVTLAMLDRVEVIPVSEIESRQVLEQSIMPEGLIQSLKDTEVQDLMAFLQQ
;
A
#
# COMPACT_ATOMS: atom_id res chain seq x y z
N ASP A 1 -17.02 -18.50 -14.37
CA ASP A 1 -15.67 -18.08 -14.78
C ASP A 1 -15.19 -17.06 -13.77
N ASP A 2 -14.39 -17.52 -12.81
CA ASP A 2 -13.89 -16.68 -11.72
C ASP A 2 -12.59 -15.99 -12.16
N VAL A 3 -12.56 -14.67 -12.07
CA VAL A 3 -11.34 -13.87 -12.24
C VAL A 3 -10.51 -14.04 -10.97
N PRO A 4 -9.25 -14.47 -11.06
CA PRO A 4 -8.37 -14.56 -9.89
C PRO A 4 -8.27 -13.21 -9.16
N PRO A 5 -8.22 -13.19 -7.82
CA PRO A 5 -8.09 -11.94 -7.04
C PRO A 5 -6.89 -11.09 -7.47
N GLU A 6 -5.81 -11.76 -7.87
CA GLU A 6 -4.53 -11.19 -8.30
C GLU A 6 -4.63 -10.42 -9.62
N GLU A 7 -5.64 -10.73 -10.46
CA GLU A 7 -5.89 -10.02 -11.72
C GLU A 7 -6.65 -8.70 -11.52
N VAL A 8 -7.27 -8.50 -10.35
CA VAL A 8 -7.92 -7.25 -9.99
C VAL A 8 -6.91 -6.35 -9.27
N SER A 9 -6.29 -5.43 -10.02
CA SER A 9 -5.44 -4.40 -9.43
C SER A 9 -6.23 -3.51 -8.46
N ALA A 10 -5.54 -2.85 -7.52
CA ALA A 10 -6.13 -1.84 -6.62
C ALA A 10 -6.91 -0.75 -7.37
N PHE A 11 -6.45 -0.39 -8.56
CA PHE A 11 -7.14 0.54 -9.45
C PHE A 11 -8.50 -0.01 -9.92
N TYR A 12 -8.54 -1.25 -10.40
CA TYR A 12 -9.80 -1.85 -10.84
C TYR A 12 -10.76 -2.08 -9.67
N ALA A 13 -10.23 -2.47 -8.49
CA ALA A 13 -11.03 -2.59 -7.29
C ALA A 13 -11.72 -1.24 -6.93
N ARG A 14 -11.01 -0.11 -7.06
CA ARG A 14 -11.60 1.22 -6.90
C ARG A 14 -12.69 1.53 -7.92
N GLN A 15 -12.42 1.26 -9.20
CA GLN A 15 -13.39 1.51 -10.26
C GLN A 15 -14.66 0.68 -10.08
N ILE A 16 -14.53 -0.56 -9.61
CA ILE A 16 -15.67 -1.42 -9.28
C ILE A 16 -16.44 -0.83 -8.10
N PHE A 17 -15.73 -0.44 -7.03
CA PHE A 17 -16.35 0.11 -5.83
C PHE A 17 -17.09 1.43 -6.07
N SER A 18 -16.57 2.28 -6.97
CA SER A 18 -17.17 3.57 -7.31
C SER A 18 -18.50 3.44 -8.09
N LEU A 19 -18.85 2.25 -8.58
CA LEU A 19 -20.17 1.99 -9.16
C LEU A 19 -21.31 2.04 -8.14
N GLY A 20 -20.99 1.94 -6.84
CA GLY A 20 -21.98 2.03 -5.75
C GLY A 20 -22.95 0.84 -5.68
N ASP A 21 -22.69 -0.26 -6.39
CA ASP A 21 -23.51 -1.47 -6.33
C ASP A 21 -23.14 -2.29 -5.09
N GLU A 22 -24.08 -2.42 -4.15
CA GLU A 22 -23.83 -3.11 -2.89
C GLU A 22 -23.51 -4.61 -3.06
N ALA A 23 -24.13 -5.28 -4.03
CA ALA A 23 -23.92 -6.70 -4.24
C ALA A 23 -22.53 -6.94 -4.85
N LEU A 24 -22.11 -6.08 -5.77
CA LEU A 24 -20.78 -6.08 -6.34
C LEU A 24 -19.72 -5.72 -5.30
N ASN A 25 -19.98 -4.75 -4.43
CA ASN A 25 -19.07 -4.38 -3.35
C ASN A 25 -18.89 -5.51 -2.34
N ARG A 26 -19.97 -6.21 -1.96
CA ARG A 26 -19.85 -7.40 -1.09
C ARG A 26 -19.01 -8.51 -1.74
N ARG A 27 -19.14 -8.72 -3.04
CA ARG A 27 -18.33 -9.70 -3.79
C ARG A 27 -16.87 -9.28 -3.88
N LEU A 28 -16.63 -7.99 -4.19
CA LEU A 28 -15.30 -7.42 -4.24
C LEU A 28 -14.62 -7.54 -2.87
N GLU A 29 -15.32 -7.21 -1.79
CA GLU A 29 -14.76 -7.29 -0.44
C GLU A 29 -14.44 -8.71 0.01
N ALA A 30 -15.25 -9.69 -0.42
CA ALA A 30 -15.05 -11.10 -0.08
C ALA A 30 -13.81 -11.70 -0.74
N VAL A 31 -13.38 -11.15 -1.88
CA VAL A 31 -12.30 -11.69 -2.71
C VAL A 31 -11.02 -10.86 -2.58
N TRP A 32 -11.15 -9.55 -2.51
CA TRP A 32 -10.05 -8.62 -2.66
C TRP A 32 -9.58 -8.03 -1.33
N GLY A 33 -10.50 -7.70 -0.43
CA GLY A 33 -10.19 -7.05 0.84
C GLY A 33 -11.12 -5.88 1.12
N LYS A 34 -10.82 -5.06 2.13
CA LYS A 34 -11.72 -3.96 2.50
C LYS A 34 -11.46 -2.75 1.61
N LEU A 35 -12.56 -2.12 1.20
CA LEU A 35 -12.55 -0.84 0.51
C LEU A 35 -13.36 0.15 1.35
N ARG A 36 -12.83 1.36 1.46
CA ARG A 36 -13.54 2.47 2.09
C ARG A 36 -13.27 3.75 1.35
N ASN A 37 -14.19 4.70 1.51
CA ASN A 37 -13.94 6.05 1.04
C ASN A 37 -12.79 6.69 1.84
N THR A 38 -12.00 7.49 1.14
CA THR A 38 -10.96 8.34 1.73
C THR A 38 -11.62 9.40 2.62
N PRO A 39 -11.18 9.62 3.89
CA PRO A 39 -11.74 10.62 4.78
C PRO A 39 -11.59 12.02 4.21
N GLU A 40 -12.53 12.92 4.51
CA GLU A 40 -12.59 14.28 3.94
C GLU A 40 -11.29 15.09 4.14
N GLU A 41 -10.65 14.95 5.31
CA GLU A 41 -9.36 15.59 5.60
C GLU A 41 -8.27 15.15 4.62
N LYS A 42 -8.21 13.84 4.31
CA LYS A 42 -7.25 13.29 3.35
C LYS A 42 -7.58 13.65 1.93
N VAL A 43 -8.86 13.72 1.56
CA VAL A 43 -9.31 14.22 0.26
C VAL A 43 -8.82 15.66 0.05
N THR A 44 -8.98 16.51 1.07
CA THR A 44 -8.52 17.91 1.03
C THR A 44 -7.00 17.97 0.85
N LEU A 45 -6.25 17.10 1.54
CA LEU A 45 -4.79 17.04 1.39
C LEU A 45 -4.36 16.55 0.00
N ILE A 46 -5.03 15.54 -0.56
CA ILE A 46 -4.78 15.06 -1.92
C ILE A 46 -4.99 16.21 -2.91
N GLN A 47 -6.11 16.93 -2.82
CA GLN A 47 -6.42 18.06 -3.68
C GLN A 47 -5.36 19.16 -3.60
N ALA A 48 -4.94 19.52 -2.38
CA ALA A 48 -3.88 20.51 -2.17
C ALA A 48 -2.55 20.09 -2.84
N TRP A 49 -2.21 18.80 -2.84
CA TRP A 49 -1.03 18.30 -3.55
C TRP A 49 -1.22 18.28 -5.06
N GLN A 50 -2.41 17.94 -5.57
CA GLN A 50 -2.69 17.99 -7.02
C GLN A 50 -2.53 19.40 -7.58
N GLU A 51 -2.93 20.44 -6.84
CA GLU A 51 -2.73 21.83 -7.23
C GLU A 51 -1.25 22.22 -7.26
N LYS A 52 -0.43 21.68 -6.36
CA LYS A 52 1.02 21.92 -6.31
C LYS A 52 1.80 21.14 -7.37
N LEU A 53 1.30 19.99 -7.80
CA LEU A 53 1.98 19.03 -8.68
C LEU A 53 1.46 19.14 -10.11
N THR A 54 1.44 20.36 -10.64
CA THR A 54 1.00 20.60 -12.02
C THR A 54 1.95 19.94 -13.03
N PRO A 55 1.51 19.68 -14.27
CA PRO A 55 2.37 19.10 -15.31
C PRO A 55 3.66 19.90 -15.54
N SER A 56 3.62 21.24 -15.45
CA SER A 56 4.82 22.08 -15.58
C SER A 56 5.78 21.92 -14.41
N VAL A 57 5.27 21.74 -13.19
CA VAL A 57 6.10 21.50 -12.00
C VAL A 57 6.77 20.14 -12.11
N LEU A 58 6.01 19.09 -12.43
CA LEU A 58 6.53 17.73 -12.57
C LEU A 58 7.54 17.62 -13.73
N ALA A 59 7.34 18.34 -14.82
CA ALA A 59 8.29 18.38 -15.94
C ALA A 59 9.60 19.12 -15.60
N ALA A 60 9.58 20.02 -14.62
CA ALA A 60 10.74 20.78 -14.16
C ALA A 60 11.44 20.17 -12.93
N ALA A 61 10.83 19.15 -12.31
CA ALA A 61 11.36 18.44 -11.15
C ALA A 61 12.62 17.62 -11.51
N ASP A 62 13.40 17.22 -10.50
CA ASP A 62 14.60 16.41 -10.62
C ASP A 62 14.31 14.93 -10.26
N PRO A 63 14.17 14.03 -11.24
CA PRO A 63 13.87 12.64 -10.96
C PRO A 63 15.04 11.85 -10.36
N ALA A 64 16.27 12.31 -10.52
CA ALA A 64 17.43 11.67 -9.89
C ALA A 64 17.44 11.95 -8.38
N HIS A 65 17.10 13.18 -7.99
CA HIS A 65 16.82 13.49 -6.60
C HIS A 65 15.58 12.73 -6.10
N GLY A 66 14.54 12.63 -6.93
CA GLY A 66 13.35 11.82 -6.64
C GLY A 66 13.64 10.36 -6.34
N GLN A 67 14.56 9.74 -7.07
CA GLN A 67 15.05 8.39 -6.78
C GLN A 67 15.70 8.31 -5.39
N THR A 68 16.48 9.32 -5.00
CA THR A 68 17.10 9.38 -3.67
C THR A 68 16.03 9.46 -2.57
N VAL A 69 14.97 10.24 -2.79
CA VAL A 69 13.82 10.32 -1.87
C VAL A 69 13.09 8.97 -1.80
N PHE A 70 12.86 8.30 -2.94
CA PHE A 70 12.28 6.96 -2.98
C PHE A 70 13.12 5.94 -2.20
N GLU A 71 14.43 5.94 -2.39
CA GLU A 71 15.36 5.05 -1.69
C GLU A 71 15.27 5.24 -0.17
N ARG A 72 15.16 6.48 0.31
CA ARG A 72 15.05 6.79 1.73
C ARG A 72 13.68 6.47 2.33
N THR A 73 12.59 6.69 1.58
CA THR A 73 11.23 6.71 2.15
C THR A 73 10.39 5.48 1.80
N CYS A 74 10.62 4.88 0.63
CA CYS A 74 9.73 3.86 0.06
C CYS A 74 10.43 2.52 -0.14
N SER A 75 11.74 2.53 -0.41
CA SER A 75 12.45 1.33 -0.87
C SER A 75 12.64 0.24 0.18
N SER A 76 12.42 0.53 1.47
CA SER A 76 12.44 -0.49 2.52
C SER A 76 11.30 -1.49 2.37
N CYS A 77 10.17 -1.06 1.81
CA CYS A 77 8.99 -1.90 1.61
C CYS A 77 8.75 -2.25 0.15
N HIS A 78 8.98 -1.30 -0.77
CA HIS A 78 8.62 -1.42 -2.17
C HIS A 78 9.83 -1.62 -3.07
N SER A 79 9.68 -2.47 -4.07
CA SER A 79 10.60 -2.58 -5.18
C SER A 79 10.21 -1.65 -6.33
N MET A 80 11.21 -1.14 -7.04
CA MET A 80 11.04 -0.45 -8.31
C MET A 80 12.26 -0.75 -9.19
N ARG A 81 12.02 -1.15 -10.43
CA ARG A 81 13.01 -1.61 -11.41
C ARG A 81 13.92 -2.69 -10.82
N GLY A 82 13.32 -3.64 -10.09
CA GLY A 82 14.02 -4.75 -9.44
C GLY A 82 14.89 -4.38 -8.22
N ARG A 83 14.79 -3.16 -7.68
CA ARG A 83 15.53 -2.72 -6.49
C ARG A 83 14.59 -2.26 -5.38
N GLY A 84 14.84 -2.68 -4.14
CA GLY A 84 14.06 -2.34 -2.95
C GLY A 84 13.53 -3.58 -2.21
N GLY A 85 12.58 -3.36 -1.31
CA GLY A 85 11.94 -4.39 -0.50
C GLY A 85 10.83 -5.14 -1.23
N ASN A 86 10.30 -6.18 -0.59
CA ASN A 86 9.23 -7.03 -1.10
C ASN A 86 8.06 -7.17 -0.11
N LEU A 87 7.98 -6.24 0.85
CA LEU A 87 6.90 -6.22 1.84
C LEU A 87 5.62 -5.59 1.26
N GLY A 88 5.79 -4.57 0.43
CA GLY A 88 4.75 -3.99 -0.41
C GLY A 88 4.89 -4.44 -1.87
N PRO A 89 3.89 -4.15 -2.72
CA PRO A 89 3.94 -4.47 -4.14
C PRO A 89 5.05 -3.70 -4.88
N GLU A 90 5.49 -4.25 -6.01
CA GLU A 90 6.36 -3.54 -6.96
C GLU A 90 5.66 -2.31 -7.56
N LEU A 91 6.38 -1.20 -7.69
CA LEU A 91 5.82 0.09 -8.15
C LEU A 91 6.03 0.39 -9.64
N ASP A 92 6.44 -0.59 -10.43
CA ASP A 92 6.53 -0.47 -11.90
C ASP A 92 5.17 -0.59 -12.63
N GLY A 93 4.08 -0.69 -11.87
CA GLY A 93 2.73 -0.84 -12.40
C GLY A 93 2.26 0.31 -13.30
N ALA A 94 1.36 -0.01 -14.24
CA ALA A 94 0.90 0.90 -15.31
C ALA A 94 0.22 2.19 -14.83
N ASN A 95 -0.41 2.18 -13.65
CA ASN A 95 -1.19 3.31 -13.14
C ASN A 95 -0.35 4.40 -12.49
N ARG A 96 0.98 4.22 -12.38
CA ARG A 96 1.87 5.21 -11.75
C ARG A 96 1.91 6.56 -12.46
N ARG A 97 1.41 6.66 -13.71
CA ARG A 97 1.25 7.94 -14.42
C ARG A 97 0.05 8.77 -13.95
N ASP A 98 -0.89 8.16 -13.23
CA ASP A 98 -2.01 8.87 -12.63
C ASP A 98 -1.59 9.47 -11.28
N LEU A 99 -1.51 10.80 -11.24
CA LEU A 99 -1.14 11.54 -10.04
C LEU A 99 -2.12 11.33 -8.89
N PHE A 100 -3.43 11.27 -9.17
CA PHE A 100 -4.43 11.02 -8.13
C PHE A 100 -4.24 9.63 -7.54
N TYR A 101 -4.01 8.63 -8.39
CA TYR A 101 -3.73 7.27 -7.95
C TYR A 101 -2.51 7.22 -7.00
N LEU A 102 -1.39 7.86 -7.36
CA LEU A 102 -0.21 7.90 -6.50
C LEU A 102 -0.50 8.60 -5.16
N LEU A 103 -1.09 9.80 -5.20
CA LEU A 103 -1.38 10.58 -3.99
C LEU A 103 -2.34 9.86 -3.06
N GLU A 104 -3.39 9.24 -3.59
CA GLU A 104 -4.36 8.50 -2.78
C GLU A 104 -3.71 7.29 -2.10
N ASN A 105 -2.89 6.51 -2.81
CA ASN A 105 -2.17 5.37 -2.19
C ASN A 105 -1.17 5.82 -1.11
N ILE A 106 -0.56 6.98 -1.27
CA ILE A 106 0.46 7.48 -0.33
C ILE A 106 -0.15 8.18 0.89
N ILE A 107 -1.22 8.96 0.67
CA ILE A 107 -1.90 9.71 1.73
C ILE A 107 -2.90 8.83 2.46
N ASP A 108 -3.57 7.92 1.75
CA ASP A 108 -4.52 6.98 2.32
C ASP A 108 -4.28 5.52 1.89
N PRO A 109 -3.18 4.90 2.36
CA PRO A 109 -2.83 3.52 1.98
C PRO A 109 -3.86 2.48 2.44
N SER A 110 -4.78 2.84 3.34
CA SER A 110 -5.85 1.96 3.82
C SER A 110 -7.20 2.18 3.12
N ALA A 111 -7.30 3.07 2.13
CA ALA A 111 -8.53 3.28 1.36
C ALA A 111 -8.94 2.01 0.61
N VAL A 112 -7.95 1.32 0.05
CA VAL A 112 -8.10 0.15 -0.81
C VAL A 112 -7.04 -0.85 -0.38
N LEU A 113 -7.41 -1.73 0.55
CA LEU A 113 -6.50 -2.61 1.29
C LEU A 113 -6.70 -4.07 0.87
N PRO A 114 -5.82 -4.60 -0.01
CA PRO A 114 -5.88 -6.00 -0.36
C PRO A 114 -5.62 -6.86 0.88
N GLN A 115 -6.23 -8.05 0.93
CA GLN A 115 -6.11 -8.96 2.07
C GLN A 115 -4.66 -9.25 2.46
N ASP A 116 -3.79 -9.41 1.46
CA ASP A 116 -2.39 -9.80 1.63
C ASP A 116 -1.52 -8.68 2.27
N TYR A 117 -1.99 -7.45 2.27
CA TYR A 117 -1.26 -6.30 2.83
C TYR A 117 -1.84 -5.78 4.15
N ARG A 118 -2.83 -6.48 4.72
CA ARG A 118 -3.38 -6.15 6.03
C ARG A 118 -2.34 -6.37 7.11
N MET A 119 -2.26 -5.42 8.04
CA MET A 119 -1.43 -5.59 9.21
C MET A 119 -2.01 -6.67 10.13
N ASN A 120 -1.19 -7.66 10.48
CA ASN A 120 -1.52 -8.71 11.43
C ASN A 120 -0.62 -8.57 12.65
N ILE A 121 -1.23 -8.60 13.84
CA ILE A 121 -0.53 -8.67 15.12
C ILE A 121 -0.75 -10.08 15.68
N PHE A 122 0.34 -10.80 15.90
CA PHE A 122 0.35 -12.11 16.54
C PHE A 122 0.94 -11.99 17.95
N THR A 123 0.21 -12.46 18.95
CA THR A 123 0.78 -12.74 20.27
C THR A 123 1.07 -14.24 20.34
N LEU A 124 2.31 -14.59 20.64
CA LEU A 124 2.77 -15.96 20.76
C LEU A 124 2.75 -16.44 22.21
N LYS A 125 2.65 -17.75 22.42
CA LYS A 125 2.65 -18.38 23.75
C LYS A 125 3.94 -18.18 24.54
N ASP A 126 5.04 -17.86 23.85
CA ASP A 126 6.32 -17.50 24.47
C ASP A 126 6.37 -16.03 24.95
N GLY A 127 5.29 -15.27 24.74
CA GLY A 127 5.15 -13.88 25.13
C GLY A 127 5.60 -12.86 24.07
N ARG A 128 6.11 -13.29 22.91
CA ARG A 128 6.48 -12.35 21.83
C ARG A 128 5.24 -11.81 21.13
N THR A 129 5.29 -10.53 20.75
CA THR A 129 4.34 -9.91 19.82
C THR A 129 5.04 -9.67 18.49
N LEU A 130 4.48 -10.20 17.41
CA LEU A 130 4.98 -10.04 16.05
C LEU A 130 3.95 -9.28 15.21
N SER A 131 4.43 -8.42 14.32
CA SER A 131 3.58 -7.52 13.54
C SER A 131 4.04 -7.49 12.09
N GLY A 132 3.19 -7.92 11.15
CA GLY A 132 3.54 -7.97 9.73
C GLY A 132 2.37 -8.34 8.82
N THR A 133 2.68 -8.67 7.56
CA THR A 133 1.71 -9.20 6.59
C THR A 133 1.84 -10.71 6.47
N VAL A 134 0.73 -11.41 6.24
CA VAL A 134 0.76 -12.87 6.05
C VAL A 134 1.00 -13.17 4.57
N SER A 135 2.19 -13.66 4.24
CA SER A 135 2.56 -13.98 2.85
C SER A 135 2.21 -15.41 2.44
N ALA A 136 2.03 -16.31 3.41
CA ALA A 136 1.51 -17.65 3.19
C ALA A 136 0.90 -18.22 4.47
N GLU A 137 -0.19 -18.98 4.36
CA GLU A 137 -0.85 -19.62 5.50
C GLU A 137 -1.26 -21.05 5.13
N THR A 138 -0.96 -22.00 6.02
CA THR A 138 -1.40 -23.39 5.95
C THR A 138 -2.12 -23.77 7.24
N ARG A 139 -2.65 -24.99 7.30
CA ARG A 139 -3.25 -25.52 8.54
C ARG A 139 -2.27 -25.61 9.73
N HIS A 140 -0.97 -25.54 9.48
CA HIS A 140 0.06 -25.75 10.51
C HIS A 140 0.98 -24.56 10.73
N THR A 141 1.08 -23.65 9.76
CA THR A 141 2.05 -22.55 9.79
C THR A 141 1.49 -21.27 9.19
N VAL A 142 1.93 -20.14 9.74
CA VAL A 142 1.76 -18.80 9.18
C VAL A 142 3.15 -18.28 8.81
N THR A 143 3.33 -17.81 7.58
CA THR A 143 4.54 -17.09 7.16
C THR A 143 4.26 -15.61 7.26
N LEU A 144 4.92 -14.96 8.21
CA LEU A 144 4.79 -13.53 8.50
C LEU A 144 5.95 -12.76 7.88
N ALA A 145 5.65 -11.87 6.94
CA ALA A 145 6.61 -10.91 6.42
C ALA A 145 6.60 -9.64 7.28
N MET A 146 7.76 -9.28 7.80
CA MET A 146 8.01 -8.06 8.58
C MET A 146 9.01 -7.20 7.83
N LEU A 147 9.25 -5.99 8.34
CA LEU A 147 10.17 -5.03 7.69
C LEU A 147 11.62 -5.55 7.62
N ASP A 148 12.05 -6.30 8.62
CA ASP A 148 13.44 -6.75 8.80
C ASP A 148 13.66 -8.22 8.43
N ARG A 149 12.61 -9.05 8.45
CA ARG A 149 12.70 -10.49 8.22
C ARG A 149 11.37 -11.14 7.86
N VAL A 150 11.44 -12.38 7.40
CA VAL A 150 10.30 -13.29 7.26
C VAL A 150 10.39 -14.37 8.33
N GLU A 151 9.29 -14.66 9.02
CA GLU A 151 9.24 -15.65 10.10
C GLU A 151 8.12 -16.66 9.85
N VAL A 152 8.44 -17.96 9.92
CA VAL A 152 7.45 -19.04 9.84
C VAL A 152 7.06 -19.43 11.25
N ILE A 153 5.80 -19.17 11.60
CA ILE A 153 5.24 -19.35 12.94
C ILE A 153 4.33 -20.59 12.91
N PRO A 154 4.58 -21.61 13.74
CA PRO A 154 3.64 -22.72 13.89
C PRO A 154 2.32 -22.21 14.49
N VAL A 155 1.19 -22.62 13.93
CA VAL A 155 -0.15 -22.23 14.43
C VAL A 155 -0.33 -22.65 15.89
N SER A 156 0.31 -23.74 16.33
CA SER A 156 0.31 -24.19 17.72
C SER A 156 0.97 -23.21 18.70
N GLU A 157 1.85 -22.34 18.24
CA GLU A 157 2.55 -21.34 19.06
C GLU A 157 1.80 -20.00 19.15
N ILE A 158 0.76 -19.82 18.33
CA ILE A 158 -0.05 -18.59 18.31
C ILE A 158 -1.05 -18.65 19.47
N GLU A 159 -0.99 -17.65 20.34
CA GLU A 159 -1.99 -17.43 21.40
C GLU A 159 -3.18 -16.63 20.85
N SER A 160 -2.90 -15.55 20.13
CA SER A 160 -3.94 -14.74 19.49
C SER A 160 -3.44 -14.07 18.21
N ARG A 161 -4.39 -13.77 17.33
CA ARG A 161 -4.20 -13.01 16.09
C ARG A 161 -5.20 -11.87 16.05
N GLN A 162 -4.71 -10.67 15.83
CA GLN A 162 -5.52 -9.51 15.49
C GLN A 162 -5.22 -9.09 14.06
N VAL A 163 -6.27 -9.01 13.24
CA VAL A 163 -6.19 -8.44 11.88
C VAL A 163 -6.67 -6.99 11.98
N LEU A 164 -5.82 -6.07 11.56
CA LEU A 164 -6.14 -4.65 11.52
C LEU A 164 -6.75 -4.30 10.16
N GLU A 165 -7.61 -3.28 10.16
CA GLU A 165 -8.17 -2.67 8.93
C GLU A 165 -7.25 -1.54 8.43
N GLN A 166 -5.97 -1.61 8.80
CA GLN A 166 -4.92 -0.67 8.46
C GLN A 166 -3.87 -1.37 7.59
N SER A 167 -3.39 -0.63 6.59
CA SER A 167 -2.26 -1.03 5.77
C SER A 167 -0.97 -1.08 6.59
N ILE A 168 -0.04 -1.95 6.19
CA ILE A 168 1.34 -1.92 6.69
C ILE A 168 2.11 -0.69 6.19
N MET A 169 1.66 -0.07 5.09
CA MET A 169 2.23 1.18 4.60
C MET A 169 1.86 2.33 5.56
N PRO A 170 2.85 3.04 6.14
CA PRO A 170 2.58 4.13 7.06
C PRO A 170 1.89 5.32 6.37
N GLU A 171 1.04 6.01 7.12
CA GLU A 171 0.54 7.33 6.73
C GLU A 171 1.58 8.42 7.05
N GLY A 172 1.43 9.61 6.47
CA GLY A 172 2.30 10.75 6.83
C GLY A 172 3.64 10.82 6.10
N LEU A 173 3.90 9.91 5.14
CA LEU A 173 5.20 9.78 4.48
C LEU A 173 5.65 11.07 3.78
N ILE A 174 4.76 11.71 3.02
CA ILE A 174 5.10 12.92 2.25
C ILE A 174 5.02 14.20 3.09
N GLN A 175 4.34 14.17 4.23
CA GLN A 175 4.23 15.30 5.18
C GLN A 175 5.56 15.55 5.90
N SER A 176 6.42 14.54 5.97
CA SER A 176 7.79 14.65 6.50
C SER A 176 8.80 15.21 5.50
N LEU A 177 8.40 15.35 4.23
CA LEU A 177 9.26 15.80 3.12
C LEU A 177 9.05 17.28 2.82
N LYS A 178 10.06 17.91 2.22
CA LYS A 178 9.91 19.25 1.62
C LYS A 178 9.06 19.18 0.36
N ASP A 179 8.37 20.27 0.02
CA ASP A 179 7.59 20.37 -1.22
C ASP A 179 8.39 19.98 -2.46
N THR A 180 9.67 20.37 -2.55
CA THR A 180 10.56 19.98 -3.65
C THR A 180 10.86 18.48 -3.66
N GLU A 181 11.05 17.86 -2.50
CA GLU A 181 11.27 16.42 -2.39
C GLU A 181 10.02 15.63 -2.84
N VAL A 182 8.82 16.14 -2.55
CA VAL A 182 7.58 15.52 -3.03
C VAL A 182 7.44 15.66 -4.54
N GLN A 183 7.73 16.84 -5.10
CA GLN A 183 7.72 17.07 -6.56
C GLN A 183 8.67 16.10 -7.28
N ASP A 184 9.90 16.02 -6.81
CA ASP A 184 10.94 15.15 -7.36
C ASP A 184 10.56 13.66 -7.23
N LEU A 185 10.05 13.25 -6.07
CA LEU A 185 9.55 11.90 -5.84
C LEU A 185 8.42 11.54 -6.82
N MET A 186 7.43 12.40 -6.99
CA MET A 186 6.31 12.12 -7.92
C MET A 186 6.80 12.06 -9.36
N ALA A 187 7.71 12.96 -9.75
CA ALA A 187 8.30 12.93 -11.09
C ALA A 187 9.07 11.62 -11.34
N PHE A 188 9.81 11.12 -10.34
CA PHE A 188 10.49 9.83 -10.41
C PHE A 188 9.51 8.65 -10.50
N LEU A 189 8.48 8.62 -9.65
CA LEU A 189 7.47 7.55 -9.65
C LEU A 189 6.69 7.47 -10.98
N GLN A 190 6.55 8.58 -11.70
CA GLN A 190 5.84 8.64 -12.99
C GLN A 190 6.68 8.18 -14.21
N GLN A 191 8.01 7.96 -14.04
CA GLN A 191 8.91 7.54 -15.12
C GLN A 191 8.81 6.06 -15.47
#